data_AF-B4EQ16-F1
#
_entry.id   AF-B4EQ16-F1
#
_cell.length_a   1.000
_cell.length_b   1.000
_cell.length_c   1.000
_cell.angle_alpha   90.00
_cell.angle_beta   90.00
_cell.angle_gamma   90.00
#
_symmetry.space_group_name_H-M   'P 1'
#
loop_
_entity.id
_entity.type
_entity.pdbx_description
1 polymer ?
#
loop_
_entity_poly.entity_id
_entity_poly.type
_entity_poly.pdbx_seq_one_letter_code
_entity_poly.pdbx_strand_id
1 'polypeptide(L)'
;MNPVPTSWLLLIVSLPTAGATARMRIWRTVKALGCGALRDGAYLLPAHAEQAAQLRNLADEARNGEGQAWLLDVRADDPADEDAYKALFDRAADYTGWLAELSEARKTLPELAAADLNRMQRRHARTYEAIRRIDFFPGETSLRADAQWRDFTAAIEALRSPGEPHAAQRGIPRRDPAQYQGRLWATRRHLWVDRVASAWLIQRFIDPHARFVWLDNLADCPPDALGFDFDGAPFTHVGDRVSFEVLVASFGLGDNDGLVRLGAMVHALDVGGATVPEAGGFEAILAGARKRLADDDALLTEIGAVLDSLYVHFRGNRQP
;
A
#
# COMPACT_ATOMS: atom_id res chain seq x y z
N MET A 1 -6.14 -21.08 24.94
CA MET A 1 -5.23 -20.02 25.44
C MET A 1 -6.10 -18.91 25.99
N ASN A 2 -6.06 -18.64 27.30
CA ASN A 2 -6.76 -17.48 27.84
C ASN A 2 -6.10 -16.22 27.26
N PRO A 3 -6.86 -15.25 26.73
CA PRO A 3 -6.28 -14.00 26.25
C PRO A 3 -5.55 -13.34 27.41
N VAL A 4 -4.30 -12.91 27.18
CA VAL A 4 -3.55 -12.12 28.16
C VAL A 4 -4.35 -10.83 28.38
N PRO A 5 -4.75 -10.50 29.62
CA PRO A 5 -5.53 -9.29 29.87
C PRO A 5 -4.75 -8.05 29.44
N THR A 6 -5.43 -7.12 28.78
CA THR A 6 -4.80 -5.88 28.31
C THR A 6 -4.31 -5.08 29.52
N SER A 7 -3.05 -4.66 29.48
CA SER A 7 -2.52 -3.71 30.47
C SER A 7 -2.79 -2.29 29.97
N TRP A 8 -3.15 -1.40 30.89
CA TRP A 8 -3.54 -0.03 30.58
C TRP A 8 -2.64 0.96 31.29
N LEU A 9 -2.40 2.11 30.65
CA LEU A 9 -1.81 3.29 31.28
C LEU A 9 -2.93 4.26 31.64
N LEU A 10 -3.08 4.53 32.93
CA LEU A 10 -4.02 5.52 33.45
C LEU A 10 -3.28 6.81 33.79
N LEU A 11 -3.54 7.86 33.03
CA LEU A 11 -3.12 9.23 33.34
C LEU A 11 -4.21 9.91 34.16
N ILE A 12 -3.89 10.29 35.40
CA ILE A 12 -4.68 11.21 36.19
C ILE A 12 -3.95 12.55 36.20
N VAL A 13 -4.62 13.62 35.78
CA VAL A 13 -4.06 14.97 35.71
C VAL A 13 -5.01 15.97 36.36
N SER A 14 -4.45 16.79 37.25
CA SER A 14 -5.12 17.90 37.91
C SER A 14 -4.36 19.19 37.61
N LEU A 15 -5.04 20.18 37.05
CA LEU A 15 -4.45 21.46 36.70
C LEU A 15 -5.18 22.61 37.42
N PRO A 16 -4.47 23.67 37.84
CA PRO A 16 -5.10 24.85 38.43
C PRO A 16 -6.17 25.44 37.52
N THR A 17 -7.25 25.93 38.12
CA THR A 17 -8.39 26.55 37.41
C THR A 17 -7.99 27.82 36.65
N ALA A 18 -6.95 28.54 37.10
CA ALA A 18 -6.40 29.71 36.43
C ALA A 18 -5.63 29.36 35.12
N GLY A 19 -5.23 28.11 34.93
CA GLY A 19 -4.37 27.64 33.84
C GLY A 19 -5.11 27.17 32.59
N ALA A 20 -6.02 27.98 32.03
CA ALA A 20 -6.86 27.58 30.89
C ALA A 20 -6.06 27.11 29.65
N THR A 21 -4.96 27.78 29.33
CA THR A 21 -4.08 27.41 28.20
C THR A 21 -3.41 26.07 28.40
N ALA A 22 -2.90 25.79 29.61
CA ALA A 22 -2.26 24.52 29.95
C ALA A 22 -3.27 23.36 29.87
N ARG A 23 -4.48 23.56 30.40
CA ARG A 23 -5.58 22.59 30.31
C ARG A 23 -5.94 22.24 28.88
N MET A 24 -6.10 23.25 28.04
CA MET A 24 -6.40 23.06 26.62
C MET A 24 -5.28 22.36 25.87
N ARG A 25 -4.01 22.63 26.21
CA ARG A 25 -2.86 21.93 25.63
C ARG A 25 -2.89 20.44 26.00
N ILE A 26 -3.02 20.10 27.29
CA ILE A 26 -3.08 18.70 27.74
C ILE A 26 -4.25 17.98 27.08
N TRP A 27 -5.45 18.56 27.11
CA TRP A 27 -6.63 17.95 26.50
C TRP A 27 -6.45 17.67 25.00
N ARG A 28 -5.88 18.62 24.24
CA ARG A 28 -5.58 18.42 22.81
C ARG A 28 -4.54 17.31 22.61
N THR A 29 -3.50 17.25 23.43
CA THR A 29 -2.47 16.20 23.34
C THR A 29 -3.09 14.83 23.62
N VAL A 30 -3.81 14.67 24.73
CA VAL A 30 -4.49 13.42 25.10
C VAL A 30 -5.42 12.95 23.99
N LYS A 31 -6.22 13.86 23.41
CA LYS A 31 -7.09 13.56 22.27
C LYS A 31 -6.28 13.11 21.04
N ALA A 32 -5.17 13.79 20.73
CA ALA A 32 -4.31 13.45 19.60
C ALA A 32 -3.56 12.12 19.76
N LEU A 33 -3.30 11.70 21.01
CA LEU A 33 -2.76 10.38 21.34
C LEU A 33 -3.80 9.26 21.28
N GLY A 34 -5.10 9.60 21.21
CA GLY A 34 -6.19 8.63 21.13
C GLY A 34 -6.66 8.06 22.47
N CYS A 35 -6.33 8.72 23.59
CA CYS A 35 -6.71 8.22 24.91
C CYS A 35 -8.24 8.21 25.11
N GLY A 36 -8.75 7.18 25.77
CA GLY A 36 -10.13 7.08 26.23
C GLY A 36 -10.33 7.86 27.53
N ALA A 37 -11.39 8.66 27.63
CA ALA A 37 -11.67 9.42 28.86
C ALA A 37 -12.60 8.64 29.79
N LEU A 38 -12.14 8.35 31.01
CA LEU A 38 -13.00 7.81 32.07
C LEU A 38 -13.84 8.92 32.71
N ARG A 39 -13.22 10.10 32.87
CA ARG A 39 -13.80 11.34 33.39
C ARG A 39 -12.86 12.51 33.08
N ASP A 40 -13.29 13.72 33.40
CA ASP A 40 -12.42 14.89 33.34
C ASP A 40 -11.16 14.69 34.20
N GLY A 41 -10.00 14.80 33.54
CA GLY A 41 -8.69 14.62 34.15
C GLY A 41 -8.25 13.17 34.35
N ALA A 42 -8.99 12.16 33.87
CA ALA A 42 -8.57 10.75 33.94
C ALA A 42 -8.70 10.07 32.57
N TYR A 43 -7.57 9.61 32.02
CA TYR A 43 -7.46 9.12 30.65
C TYR A 43 -6.74 7.78 30.60
N LEU A 44 -7.29 6.84 29.84
CA LEU A 44 -6.72 5.53 29.58
C LEU A 44 -6.03 5.49 28.22
N LEU A 45 -4.96 4.70 28.13
CA LEU A 45 -4.31 4.30 26.89
C LEU A 45 -3.87 2.83 27.01
N PRO A 46 -4.02 1.98 25.99
CA PRO A 46 -3.45 0.63 26.03
C PRO A 46 -1.93 0.69 26.19
N ALA A 47 -1.35 -0.10 27.10
CA ALA A 47 0.08 -0.03 27.39
C ALA A 47 0.96 -0.48 26.21
N HIS A 48 0.41 -1.26 25.28
CA HIS A 48 1.07 -1.68 24.04
C HIS A 48 1.00 -0.62 22.92
N ALA A 49 0.29 0.49 23.13
CA ALA A 49 0.20 1.55 22.13
C ALA A 49 1.57 2.23 21.94
N GLU A 50 1.93 2.55 20.70
CA GLU A 50 3.18 3.26 20.38
C GLU A 50 3.25 4.64 21.07
N GLN A 51 2.09 5.23 21.34
CA GLN A 51 1.89 6.51 22.01
C GLN A 51 2.20 6.47 23.52
N ALA A 52 2.44 5.30 24.11
CA ALA A 52 2.70 5.14 25.54
C ALA A 52 3.86 6.03 26.04
N ALA A 53 4.93 6.15 25.25
CA ALA A 53 6.06 7.04 25.59
C ALA A 53 5.66 8.53 25.59
N GLN A 54 4.81 8.94 24.65
CA GLN A 54 4.32 10.33 24.57
C GLN A 54 3.39 10.65 25.73
N LEU A 55 2.58 9.70 26.18
CA LEU A 55 1.73 9.87 27.36
C LEU A 55 2.56 10.01 28.64
N ARG A 56 3.66 9.25 28.78
CA ARG A 56 4.61 9.40 29.89
C ARG A 56 5.22 10.80 29.92
N ASN A 57 5.71 11.27 28.78
CA ASN A 57 6.26 12.63 28.65
C ASN A 57 5.23 13.70 29.01
N LEU A 58 3.96 13.52 28.61
CA LEU A 58 2.89 14.44 28.97
C LEU A 58 2.64 14.49 30.49
N ALA A 59 2.73 13.35 31.17
CA ALA A 59 2.63 13.30 32.63
C ALA A 59 3.80 14.03 33.31
N ASP A 60 5.02 13.88 32.80
CA ASP A 60 6.20 14.62 33.28
C ASP A 60 6.08 16.12 33.05
N GLU A 61 5.61 16.55 31.86
CA GLU A 61 5.35 17.96 31.56
C GLU A 61 4.32 18.56 32.53
N ALA A 62 3.25 17.82 32.83
CA ALA A 62 2.23 18.27 33.77
C ALA A 62 2.76 18.40 35.21
N ARG A 63 3.63 17.49 35.65
CA ARG A 63 4.28 17.53 36.97
C ARG A 63 5.31 18.66 37.12
N ASN A 64 6.04 18.96 36.04
CA ASN A 64 7.06 20.02 36.04
C ASN A 64 6.45 21.42 35.89
N GLY A 65 5.19 21.53 35.48
CA GLY A 65 4.42 22.77 35.47
C GLY A 65 3.73 23.05 36.81
N GLU A 66 2.67 23.85 36.78
CA GLU A 66 1.84 24.16 37.95
C GLU A 66 0.79 23.07 38.25
N GLY A 67 0.88 21.92 37.58
CA GLY A 67 -0.06 20.82 37.65
C GLY A 67 0.37 19.67 38.56
N GLN A 68 -0.53 18.71 38.74
CA GLN A 68 -0.24 17.41 39.30
C GLN A 68 -0.62 16.33 38.29
N ALA A 69 0.22 15.32 38.13
CA ALA A 69 -0.11 14.17 37.30
C ALA A 69 0.46 12.87 37.86
N TRP A 70 -0.34 11.82 37.76
CA TRP A 70 0.00 10.46 38.11
C TRP A 70 -0.19 9.57 36.89
N LEU A 71 0.76 8.68 36.66
CA LEU A 71 0.65 7.66 35.64
C LEU A 71 0.73 6.31 36.34
N LEU A 72 -0.28 5.47 36.13
CA LEU A 72 -0.39 4.17 36.76
C LEU A 72 -0.51 3.10 35.68
N ASP A 73 0.16 1.96 35.89
CA ASP A 73 -0.13 0.73 35.18
C ASP A 73 -1.32 0.04 35.87
N VAL A 74 -2.44 -0.08 35.16
CA VAL A 74 -3.68 -0.65 35.68
C VAL A 74 -4.17 -1.79 34.80
N ARG A 75 -5.02 -2.64 35.36
CA ARG A 75 -5.69 -3.76 34.67
C ARG A 75 -7.17 -3.69 35.00
N ALA A 76 -8.01 -4.17 34.08
CA ALA A 76 -9.41 -4.40 34.38
C ALA A 76 -9.53 -5.51 35.44
N ASP A 77 -10.47 -5.34 36.37
CA ASP A 77 -10.72 -6.32 37.44
C ASP A 77 -11.50 -7.52 36.91
N ASP A 78 -12.39 -7.31 35.94
CA ASP A 78 -13.17 -8.34 35.29
C ASP A 78 -13.33 -8.11 33.76
N PRO A 79 -13.86 -9.10 33.01
CA PRO A 79 -14.07 -8.97 31.56
C PRO A 79 -15.06 -7.86 31.15
N ALA A 80 -16.03 -7.51 31.99
CA ALA A 80 -17.00 -6.47 31.66
C ALA A 80 -16.35 -5.08 31.73
N ASP A 81 -15.47 -4.84 32.70
CA ASP A 81 -14.65 -3.63 32.77
C ASP A 81 -13.68 -3.54 31.58
N GLU A 82 -13.07 -4.65 31.19
CA GLU A 82 -12.19 -4.71 30.02
C GLU A 82 -12.93 -4.32 28.73
N ASP A 83 -14.15 -4.82 28.53
CA ASP A 83 -14.99 -4.47 27.39
C ASP A 83 -15.45 -3.00 27.45
N ALA A 84 -15.80 -2.50 28.64
CA ALA A 84 -16.16 -1.10 28.85
C ALA A 84 -14.99 -0.16 28.53
N TYR A 85 -13.76 -0.52 28.90
CA TYR A 85 -12.57 0.27 28.59
C TYR A 85 -12.25 0.24 27.09
N LYS A 86 -12.33 -0.92 26.44
CA LYS A 86 -12.17 -1.04 24.98
C LYS A 86 -13.19 -0.21 24.22
N ALA A 87 -14.44 -0.13 24.69
CA ALA A 87 -15.48 0.67 24.06
C ALA A 87 -15.15 2.18 23.98
N LEU A 88 -14.31 2.71 24.88
CA LEU A 88 -13.81 4.10 24.81
C LEU A 88 -12.95 4.39 23.58
N PHE A 89 -12.44 3.33 22.95
CA PHE A 89 -11.56 3.39 21.78
C PHE A 89 -12.28 3.00 20.49
N ASP A 90 -13.60 2.83 20.51
CA ASP A 90 -14.36 2.59 19.28
C ASP A 90 -14.19 3.76 18.31
N ARG A 91 -13.82 3.43 17.07
CA ARG A 91 -13.64 4.37 15.94
C ARG A 91 -14.64 4.12 14.81
N ALA A 92 -15.66 3.28 15.02
CA ALA A 92 -16.66 2.96 14.01
C ALA A 92 -17.34 4.22 13.46
N ALA A 93 -17.65 5.21 14.31
CA ALA A 93 -18.24 6.47 13.89
C ALA A 93 -17.29 7.31 13.01
N ASP A 94 -16.00 7.41 13.38
CA ASP A 94 -14.99 8.13 12.61
C ASP A 94 -14.79 7.50 11.23
N TYR A 95 -14.66 6.17 11.18
CA TYR A 95 -14.56 5.44 9.92
C TYR A 95 -15.83 5.55 9.08
N THR A 96 -17.01 5.51 9.69
CA THR A 96 -18.28 5.66 8.96
C THR A 96 -18.41 7.04 8.33
N GLY A 97 -18.05 8.10 9.08
CA GLY A 97 -18.02 9.46 8.56
C GLY A 97 -17.02 9.61 7.41
N TRP A 98 -15.80 9.10 7.57
CA TRP A 98 -14.78 9.13 6.53
C TRP A 98 -15.17 8.31 5.28
N LEU A 99 -15.80 7.14 5.46
CA LEU A 99 -16.31 6.31 4.36
C LEU A 99 -17.40 7.03 3.55
N ALA A 100 -18.29 7.77 4.21
CA ALA A 100 -19.30 8.59 3.53
C ALA A 100 -18.63 9.69 2.69
N GLU A 101 -17.63 10.39 3.23
CA GLU A 101 -16.85 11.37 2.46
C GLU A 101 -16.11 10.73 1.28
N LEU A 102 -15.51 9.55 1.48
CA LEU A 102 -14.79 8.81 0.45
C LEU A 102 -15.72 8.38 -0.70
N SER A 103 -16.94 7.95 -0.35
CA SER A 103 -17.98 7.58 -1.32
C SER A 103 -18.39 8.77 -2.19
N GLU A 104 -18.60 9.95 -1.61
CA GLU A 104 -18.90 11.16 -2.40
C GLU A 104 -17.72 11.60 -3.27
N ALA A 105 -16.49 11.54 -2.73
CA ALA A 105 -15.28 11.81 -3.50
C ALA A 105 -15.09 10.85 -4.69
N ARG A 106 -15.51 9.59 -4.55
CA ARG A 106 -15.40 8.59 -5.62
C ARG A 106 -16.23 8.97 -6.85
N LYS A 107 -17.38 9.60 -6.66
CA LYS A 107 -18.28 10.00 -7.76
C LYS A 107 -17.67 11.07 -8.66
N THR A 108 -16.80 11.92 -8.12
CA THR A 108 -16.20 13.05 -8.86
C THR A 108 -14.90 12.68 -9.54
N LEU A 109 -14.32 11.50 -9.24
CA LEU A 109 -13.03 11.06 -9.78
C LEU A 109 -12.88 11.21 -11.30
N PRO A 110 -13.85 10.79 -12.14
CA PRO A 110 -13.67 10.83 -13.60
C PRO A 110 -13.56 12.24 -14.18
N GLU A 111 -14.01 13.26 -13.45
CA GLU A 111 -14.06 14.66 -13.92
C GLU A 111 -12.82 15.48 -13.51
N LEU A 112 -11.94 14.90 -12.68
CA LEU A 112 -10.82 15.61 -12.07
C LEU A 112 -9.53 15.47 -12.89
N ALA A 113 -8.77 16.56 -12.95
CA ALA A 113 -7.41 16.55 -13.48
C ALA A 113 -6.44 15.81 -12.54
N ALA A 114 -5.33 15.30 -13.08
CA ALA A 114 -4.35 14.51 -12.32
C ALA A 114 -3.79 15.19 -11.06
N ALA A 115 -3.63 16.52 -11.09
CA ALA A 115 -3.19 17.29 -9.92
C ALA A 115 -4.22 17.28 -8.78
N ASP A 116 -5.52 17.34 -9.12
CA ASP A 116 -6.61 17.35 -8.16
C ASP A 116 -6.89 15.93 -7.62
N LEU A 117 -6.75 14.90 -8.46
CA LEU A 117 -6.73 13.49 -8.02
C LEU A 117 -5.66 13.26 -6.94
N ASN A 118 -4.43 13.72 -7.17
CA ASN A 118 -3.34 13.60 -6.19
C ASN A 118 -3.64 14.34 -4.89
N ARG A 119 -4.20 15.56 -4.97
CA ARG A 119 -4.57 16.35 -3.80
C ARG A 119 -5.66 15.64 -2.99
N MET A 120 -6.65 15.08 -3.67
CA MET A 120 -7.74 14.34 -3.05
C MET A 120 -7.26 13.06 -2.38
N GLN A 121 -6.46 12.24 -3.08
CA GLN A 121 -5.86 11.04 -2.52
C GLN A 121 -5.08 11.37 -1.24
N ARG A 122 -4.18 12.37 -1.28
CA ARG A 122 -3.41 12.79 -0.09
C ARG A 122 -4.28 13.33 1.04
N ARG A 123 -5.43 13.95 0.74
CA ARG A 123 -6.37 14.42 1.76
C ARG A 123 -6.99 13.23 2.50
N HIS A 124 -7.58 12.29 1.76
CA HIS A 124 -8.24 11.12 2.35
C HIS A 124 -7.24 10.17 3.03
N ALA A 125 -6.04 9.99 2.46
CA ALA A 125 -4.96 9.22 3.07
C ALA A 125 -4.59 9.75 4.46
N ARG A 126 -4.43 11.08 4.59
CA ARG A 126 -4.11 11.71 5.88
C ARG A 126 -5.21 11.53 6.91
N THR A 127 -6.48 11.66 6.51
CA THR A 127 -7.61 11.45 7.43
C THR A 127 -7.71 9.99 7.86
N TYR A 128 -7.59 9.04 6.91
CA TYR A 128 -7.61 7.61 7.19
C TYR A 128 -6.50 7.20 8.16
N GLU A 129 -5.26 7.64 7.90
CA GLU A 129 -4.11 7.35 8.74
C GLU A 129 -4.25 7.97 10.15
N ALA A 130 -4.84 9.16 10.25
CA ALA A 130 -5.10 9.79 11.54
C ALA A 130 -6.07 8.96 12.41
N ILE A 131 -7.09 8.34 11.82
CA ILE A 131 -8.03 7.44 12.51
C ILE A 131 -7.30 6.14 12.88
N ARG A 132 -6.66 5.50 11.90
CA ARG A 132 -5.95 4.21 12.07
C ARG A 132 -4.91 4.26 13.19
N ARG A 133 -4.16 5.36 13.27
CA ARG A 133 -3.11 5.55 14.28
C ARG A 133 -3.63 5.52 15.73
N ILE A 134 -4.92 5.83 15.93
CA ILE A 134 -5.57 5.83 17.25
C ILE A 134 -6.65 4.75 17.37
N ASP A 135 -6.69 3.80 16.44
CA ASP A 135 -7.50 2.58 16.49
C ASP A 135 -6.65 1.44 17.07
N PHE A 136 -6.75 1.24 18.37
CA PHE A 136 -5.98 0.21 19.08
C PHE A 136 -6.65 -1.16 19.06
N PHE A 137 -7.94 -1.22 18.69
CA PHE A 137 -8.73 -2.45 18.68
C PHE A 137 -9.51 -2.54 17.36
N PRO A 138 -8.82 -2.82 16.23
CA PRO A 138 -9.44 -2.88 14.92
C PRO A 138 -10.59 -3.90 14.86
N GLY A 139 -11.70 -3.51 14.23
CA GLY A 139 -12.89 -4.34 14.07
C GLY A 139 -13.40 -4.39 12.63
N GLU A 140 -14.66 -4.79 12.43
CA GLU A 140 -15.26 -4.94 11.11
C GLU A 140 -15.27 -3.63 10.31
N THR A 141 -15.56 -2.50 10.97
CA THR A 141 -15.60 -1.19 10.29
C THR A 141 -14.22 -0.74 9.81
N SER A 142 -13.15 -1.03 10.55
CA SER A 142 -11.79 -0.67 10.12
C SER A 142 -11.29 -1.56 8.98
N LEU A 143 -11.65 -2.84 8.97
CA LEU A 143 -11.43 -3.75 7.83
C LEU A 143 -12.17 -3.27 6.57
N ARG A 144 -13.43 -2.86 6.70
CA ARG A 144 -14.20 -2.27 5.59
C ARG A 144 -13.55 -0.97 5.10
N ALA A 145 -13.08 -0.13 6.02
CA ALA A 145 -12.41 1.12 5.67
C ALA A 145 -11.11 0.87 4.89
N ASP A 146 -10.30 -0.11 5.31
CA ASP A 146 -9.09 -0.53 4.58
C ASP A 146 -9.42 -1.00 3.15
N ALA A 147 -10.40 -1.88 2.99
CA ALA A 147 -10.82 -2.37 1.68
C ALA A 147 -11.27 -1.23 0.75
N GLN A 148 -12.14 -0.35 1.24
CA GLN A 148 -12.61 0.80 0.46
C GLN A 148 -11.50 1.81 0.15
N TRP A 149 -10.52 1.97 1.06
CA TRP A 149 -9.35 2.81 0.82
C TRP A 149 -8.49 2.28 -0.33
N ARG A 150 -8.24 0.96 -0.35
CA ARG A 150 -7.50 0.29 -1.42
C ARG A 150 -8.21 0.43 -2.74
N ASP A 151 -9.52 0.16 -2.79
CA ASP A 151 -10.34 0.32 -4.00
C ASP A 151 -10.32 1.75 -4.54
N PHE A 152 -10.42 2.75 -3.65
CA PHE A 152 -10.39 4.16 -4.04
C PHE A 152 -9.02 4.57 -4.59
N THR A 153 -7.94 4.09 -3.97
CA THR A 153 -6.56 4.34 -4.42
C THR A 153 -6.32 3.73 -5.80
N ALA A 154 -6.73 2.48 -6.01
CA ALA A 154 -6.65 1.80 -7.30
C ALA A 154 -7.46 2.52 -8.38
N ALA A 155 -8.65 3.03 -8.06
CA ALA A 155 -9.45 3.82 -9.01
C ALA A 155 -8.77 5.13 -9.43
N ILE A 156 -8.08 5.81 -8.50
CA ILE A 156 -7.28 7.00 -8.83
C ILE A 156 -6.09 6.65 -9.72
N GLU A 157 -5.42 5.54 -9.43
CA GLU A 157 -4.28 5.05 -10.22
C GLU A 157 -4.69 4.74 -11.66
N ALA A 158 -5.79 4.00 -11.84
CA ALA A 158 -6.36 3.69 -13.16
C ALA A 158 -6.70 4.95 -13.98
N LEU A 159 -7.21 6.00 -13.34
CA LEU A 159 -7.48 7.29 -14.00
C LEU A 159 -6.22 8.08 -14.35
N ARG A 160 -5.14 7.90 -13.58
CA ARG A 160 -3.85 8.55 -13.81
C ARG A 160 -3.00 7.86 -14.87
N SER A 161 -3.25 6.58 -15.12
CA SER A 161 -2.66 5.76 -16.17
C SER A 161 -3.72 5.35 -17.21
N PRO A 162 -4.30 6.30 -17.99
CA PRO A 162 -5.27 5.95 -19.01
C PRO A 162 -4.64 4.96 -20.01
N GLY A 163 -5.11 3.72 -19.97
CA GLY A 163 -4.68 2.64 -20.84
C GLY A 163 -4.16 1.38 -20.14
N GLU A 164 -3.88 1.36 -18.84
CA GLU A 164 -3.48 0.10 -18.19
C GLU A 164 -4.46 -1.04 -18.54
N PRO A 165 -3.94 -2.20 -18.98
CA PRO A 165 -4.78 -3.22 -19.60
C PRO A 165 -5.84 -3.74 -18.65
N HIS A 166 -7.07 -3.82 -19.13
CA HIS A 166 -8.13 -4.54 -18.44
C HIS A 166 -7.91 -6.03 -18.62
N ALA A 167 -8.10 -6.79 -17.54
CA ALA A 167 -8.00 -8.24 -17.58
C ALA A 167 -8.92 -8.84 -18.67
N ALA A 168 -8.31 -9.44 -19.70
CA ALA A 168 -9.05 -10.13 -20.72
C ALA A 168 -9.59 -11.46 -20.17
N GLN A 169 -10.88 -11.73 -20.38
CA GLN A 169 -11.49 -13.02 -20.02
C GLN A 169 -11.25 -14.05 -21.14
N ARG A 170 -10.00 -14.50 -21.28
CA ARG A 170 -9.59 -15.53 -22.26
C ARG A 170 -8.64 -16.56 -21.63
N GLY A 171 -8.50 -17.74 -22.23
CA GLY A 171 -7.45 -18.68 -21.83
C GLY A 171 -6.05 -18.16 -22.22
N ILE A 172 -5.02 -18.58 -21.49
CA ILE A 172 -3.62 -18.26 -21.83
C ILE A 172 -3.07 -19.37 -22.73
N PRO A 173 -2.88 -19.14 -24.05
CA PRO A 173 -2.35 -20.16 -24.95
C PRO A 173 -0.88 -20.42 -24.66
N ARG A 174 -0.47 -21.70 -24.74
CA ARG A 174 0.96 -22.06 -24.72
C ARG A 174 1.64 -21.68 -26.03
N ARG A 175 2.81 -21.08 -25.92
CA ARG A 175 3.66 -20.63 -27.03
C ARG A 175 5.02 -21.32 -26.94
N ASP A 176 5.59 -21.59 -28.10
CA ASP A 176 6.94 -22.16 -28.22
C ASP A 176 7.95 -21.00 -28.33
N PRO A 177 8.86 -20.79 -27.36
CA PRO A 177 9.86 -19.74 -27.42
C PRO A 177 10.68 -19.74 -28.73
N ALA A 178 10.91 -20.90 -29.35
CA ALA A 178 11.68 -21.00 -30.59
C ALA A 178 11.04 -20.21 -31.76
N GLN A 179 9.73 -19.98 -31.73
CA GLN A 179 9.00 -19.22 -32.74
C GLN A 179 9.02 -17.70 -32.50
N TYR A 180 9.59 -17.27 -31.38
CA TYR A 180 9.56 -15.89 -30.89
C TYR A 180 10.94 -15.25 -30.84
N GLN A 181 11.93 -15.78 -31.57
CA GLN A 181 13.31 -15.27 -31.60
C GLN A 181 13.48 -14.06 -32.54
N GLY A 182 14.26 -13.06 -32.12
CA GLY A 182 14.62 -11.88 -32.90
C GLY A 182 13.44 -10.96 -33.23
N ARG A 183 12.36 -11.01 -32.45
CA ARG A 183 11.12 -10.31 -32.73
C ARG A 183 11.21 -8.84 -32.31
N LEU A 184 10.37 -8.02 -32.93
CA LEU A 184 10.06 -6.68 -32.43
C LEU A 184 8.91 -6.81 -31.44
N TRP A 185 9.10 -6.31 -30.22
CA TRP A 185 8.13 -6.28 -29.14
C TRP A 185 7.72 -4.84 -28.88
N ALA A 186 6.43 -4.62 -28.61
CA ALA A 186 5.89 -3.28 -28.44
C ALA A 186 5.13 -3.17 -27.12
N THR A 187 5.34 -2.06 -26.41
CA THR A 187 4.47 -1.63 -25.31
C THR A 187 4.51 -0.11 -25.19
N ARG A 188 3.73 0.47 -24.29
CA ARG A 188 3.74 1.92 -24.06
C ARG A 188 5.03 2.36 -23.41
N ARG A 189 5.53 3.52 -23.84
CA ARG A 189 6.64 4.22 -23.18
C ARG A 189 6.32 4.61 -21.74
N HIS A 190 7.33 5.07 -21.01
CA HIS A 190 7.30 5.34 -19.57
C HIS A 190 6.97 4.08 -18.77
N LEU A 191 7.84 3.08 -18.90
CA LEU A 191 7.61 1.73 -18.36
C LEU A 191 7.26 1.79 -16.87
N TRP A 192 6.16 1.12 -16.53
CA TRP A 192 5.77 0.83 -15.16
C TRP A 192 6.33 -0.54 -14.75
N VAL A 193 6.03 -0.99 -13.52
CA VAL A 193 6.59 -2.22 -12.94
C VAL A 193 6.39 -3.45 -13.82
N ASP A 194 5.17 -3.71 -14.31
CA ASP A 194 4.91 -4.90 -15.12
C ASP A 194 5.56 -4.81 -16.50
N ARG A 195 5.57 -3.63 -17.13
CA ARG A 195 6.22 -3.44 -18.45
C ARG A 195 7.71 -3.68 -18.40
N VAL A 196 8.41 -3.11 -17.43
CA VAL A 196 9.87 -3.26 -17.33
C VAL A 196 10.23 -4.70 -16.95
N ALA A 197 9.45 -5.34 -16.07
CA ALA A 197 9.65 -6.74 -15.71
C ALA A 197 9.35 -7.69 -16.88
N SER A 198 8.29 -7.43 -17.64
CA SER A 198 7.91 -8.19 -18.83
C SER A 198 8.96 -8.06 -19.93
N ALA A 199 9.47 -6.85 -20.19
CA ALA A 199 10.56 -6.63 -21.15
C ALA A 199 11.85 -7.37 -20.73
N TRP A 200 12.20 -7.33 -19.44
CA TRP A 200 13.32 -8.10 -18.90
C TRP A 200 13.11 -9.62 -19.05
N LEU A 201 11.91 -10.13 -18.73
CA LEU A 201 11.57 -11.55 -18.88
C LEU A 201 11.71 -11.99 -20.35
N ILE A 202 11.23 -11.15 -21.27
CA ILE A 202 11.35 -11.38 -22.71
C ILE A 202 12.83 -11.50 -23.08
N GLN A 203 13.67 -10.52 -22.73
CA GLN A 203 15.10 -10.53 -23.06
C GLN A 203 15.87 -11.69 -22.44
N ARG A 204 15.50 -12.14 -21.24
CA ARG A 204 16.27 -13.15 -20.49
C ARG A 204 15.85 -14.58 -20.79
N PHE A 205 14.57 -14.84 -21.04
CA PHE A 205 14.03 -16.21 -21.05
C PHE A 205 13.25 -16.57 -22.32
N ILE A 206 12.78 -15.59 -23.10
CA ILE A 206 11.90 -15.85 -24.25
C ILE A 206 12.64 -15.57 -25.56
N ASP A 207 13.20 -14.36 -25.70
CA ASP A 207 13.82 -13.86 -26.92
C ASP A 207 15.09 -13.06 -26.57
N PRO A 208 16.26 -13.72 -26.50
CA PRO A 208 17.56 -13.06 -26.25
C PRO A 208 17.97 -12.03 -27.29
N HIS A 209 17.27 -11.99 -28.44
CA HIS A 209 17.51 -11.05 -29.52
C HIS A 209 16.33 -10.09 -29.71
N ALA A 210 15.47 -9.94 -28.69
CA ALA A 210 14.34 -9.05 -28.70
C ALA A 210 14.77 -7.59 -28.96
N ARG A 211 14.02 -6.93 -29.82
CA ARG A 211 14.06 -5.48 -30.00
C ARG A 211 12.76 -4.90 -29.47
N PHE A 212 12.82 -3.71 -28.88
CA PHE A 212 11.64 -3.06 -28.32
C PHE A 212 11.30 -1.77 -29.06
N VAL A 213 10.01 -1.48 -29.12
CA VAL A 213 9.48 -0.17 -29.48
C VAL A 213 8.58 0.33 -28.34
N TRP A 214 8.90 1.51 -27.84
CA TRP A 214 8.19 2.18 -26.75
C TRP A 214 7.24 3.20 -27.35
N LEU A 215 5.95 2.86 -27.37
CA LEU A 215 4.93 3.62 -28.09
C LEU A 215 4.44 4.82 -27.27
N ASP A 216 4.42 6.01 -27.88
CA ASP A 216 3.67 7.17 -27.39
C ASP A 216 2.16 6.95 -27.54
N ASN A 217 1.74 6.39 -28.68
CA ASN A 217 0.36 6.05 -29.00
C ASN A 217 0.28 4.60 -29.51
N LEU A 218 -0.66 3.82 -28.96
CA LEU A 218 -0.88 2.43 -29.37
C LEU A 218 -1.30 2.27 -30.83
N ALA A 219 -1.94 3.28 -31.41
CA ALA A 219 -2.30 3.29 -32.83
C ALA A 219 -1.08 3.20 -33.76
N ASP A 220 0.11 3.58 -33.25
CA ASP A 220 1.37 3.55 -33.98
C ASP A 220 2.11 2.20 -33.85
N CYS A 221 1.50 1.21 -33.18
CA CYS A 221 2.09 -0.13 -33.03
C CYS A 221 2.29 -0.78 -34.41
N PRO A 222 3.52 -1.17 -34.78
CA PRO A 222 3.76 -1.87 -36.04
C PRO A 222 2.96 -3.17 -36.10
N PRO A 223 2.37 -3.53 -37.26
CA PRO A 223 1.50 -4.69 -37.39
C PRO A 223 2.22 -6.03 -37.20
N ASP A 224 3.54 -6.06 -37.36
CA ASP A 224 4.41 -7.21 -37.15
C ASP A 224 5.03 -7.28 -35.75
N ALA A 225 4.85 -6.22 -34.94
CA ALA A 225 5.32 -6.18 -33.57
C ALA A 225 4.44 -7.02 -32.64
N LEU A 226 5.07 -7.66 -31.66
CA LEU A 226 4.39 -8.41 -30.61
C LEU A 226 4.08 -7.48 -29.45
N GLY A 227 2.80 -7.08 -29.36
CA GLY A 227 2.31 -6.25 -28.27
C GLY A 227 2.35 -6.97 -26.93
N PHE A 228 2.72 -6.24 -25.87
CA PHE A 228 2.52 -6.66 -24.49
C PHE A 228 2.12 -5.50 -23.57
N ASP A 229 1.39 -5.82 -22.51
CA ASP A 229 0.94 -4.89 -21.47
C ASP A 229 0.14 -3.67 -21.96
N PHE A 230 -0.85 -3.95 -22.81
CA PHE A 230 -1.89 -2.98 -23.16
C PHE A 230 -3.13 -3.71 -23.70
N ASP A 231 -4.26 -2.99 -23.75
CA ASP A 231 -5.52 -3.53 -24.26
C ASP A 231 -5.41 -3.96 -25.73
N GLY A 232 -5.79 -5.21 -26.00
CA GLY A 232 -5.69 -5.81 -27.34
C GLY A 232 -4.34 -6.45 -27.66
N ALA A 233 -3.31 -6.29 -26.82
CA ALA A 233 -2.04 -6.98 -26.98
C ALA A 233 -2.20 -8.52 -26.86
N PRO A 234 -1.39 -9.31 -27.60
CA PRO A 234 -1.32 -10.75 -27.41
C PRO A 234 -0.95 -11.19 -25.98
N PHE A 235 -0.08 -10.43 -25.32
CA PHE A 235 0.39 -10.69 -23.96
C PHE A 235 -0.02 -9.54 -23.04
N THR A 236 -1.17 -9.68 -22.38
CA THR A 236 -1.77 -8.64 -21.55
C THR A 236 -2.40 -9.29 -20.32
N HIS A 237 -2.99 -8.52 -19.41
CA HIS A 237 -3.63 -9.06 -18.22
C HIS A 237 -4.72 -10.06 -18.58
N VAL A 238 -4.77 -11.20 -17.88
CA VAL A 238 -5.76 -12.26 -18.10
C VAL A 238 -6.25 -12.81 -16.77
N GLY A 239 -7.54 -12.64 -16.49
CA GLY A 239 -8.09 -12.92 -15.15
C GLY A 239 -7.34 -12.11 -14.09
N ASP A 240 -6.89 -12.78 -13.02
CA ASP A 240 -6.12 -12.14 -11.96
C ASP A 240 -4.61 -12.04 -12.26
N ARG A 241 -4.15 -12.41 -13.47
CA ARG A 241 -2.71 -12.42 -13.80
C ARG A 241 -2.31 -11.15 -14.53
N VAL A 242 -1.22 -10.54 -14.08
CA VAL A 242 -0.56 -9.42 -14.76
C VAL A 242 0.20 -9.91 -16.01
N SER A 243 0.62 -9.02 -16.91
CA SER A 243 1.28 -9.35 -18.17
C SER A 243 2.53 -10.23 -17.98
N PHE A 244 3.34 -9.96 -16.95
CA PHE A 244 4.50 -10.78 -16.61
C PHE A 244 4.09 -12.23 -16.31
N GLU A 245 3.05 -12.44 -15.50
CA GLU A 245 2.56 -13.78 -15.14
C GLU A 245 1.93 -14.49 -16.33
N VAL A 246 1.30 -13.73 -17.24
CA VAL A 246 0.77 -14.24 -18.50
C VAL A 246 1.89 -14.70 -19.41
N LEU A 247 3.00 -13.96 -19.52
CA LEU A 247 4.19 -14.37 -20.27
C LEU A 247 4.81 -15.64 -19.67
N VAL A 248 4.99 -15.70 -18.34
CA VAL A 248 5.49 -16.90 -17.64
C VAL A 248 4.61 -18.11 -17.94
N ALA A 249 3.29 -17.98 -17.84
CA ALA A 249 2.36 -19.06 -18.13
C ALA A 249 2.37 -19.46 -19.62
N SER A 250 2.36 -18.48 -20.51
CA SER A 250 2.28 -18.68 -21.96
C SER A 250 3.51 -19.38 -22.52
N PHE A 251 4.71 -19.04 -22.07
CA PHE A 251 5.95 -19.68 -22.51
C PHE A 251 6.39 -20.86 -21.63
N GLY A 252 5.63 -21.16 -20.58
CA GLY A 252 5.86 -22.35 -19.76
C GLY A 252 7.00 -22.30 -18.80
N LEU A 253 7.20 -21.12 -18.23
CA LEU A 253 8.25 -20.83 -17.27
C LEU A 253 7.75 -20.97 -15.82
N GLY A 254 6.56 -21.53 -15.62
CA GLY A 254 5.89 -21.63 -14.31
C GLY A 254 6.58 -22.55 -13.29
N ASP A 255 7.45 -23.45 -13.74
CA ASP A 255 8.24 -24.32 -12.85
C ASP A 255 9.53 -23.64 -12.35
N ASN A 256 9.77 -22.38 -12.74
CA ASN A 256 10.91 -21.60 -12.28
C ASN A 256 10.54 -20.78 -11.04
N ASP A 257 10.91 -21.26 -9.85
CA ASP A 257 10.64 -20.63 -8.55
C ASP A 257 11.04 -19.14 -8.51
N GLY A 258 12.16 -18.78 -9.14
CA GLY A 258 12.62 -17.39 -9.19
C GLY A 258 11.67 -16.49 -9.97
N LEU A 259 11.16 -16.98 -11.11
CA LEU A 259 10.19 -16.25 -11.92
C LEU A 259 8.81 -16.21 -11.25
N VAL A 260 8.39 -17.27 -10.57
CA VAL A 260 7.13 -17.27 -9.81
C VAL A 260 7.15 -16.23 -8.69
N ARG A 261 8.25 -16.12 -7.96
CA ARG A 261 8.39 -15.12 -6.88
C ARG A 261 8.56 -13.70 -7.41
N LEU A 262 9.25 -13.50 -8.54
CA LEU A 262 9.23 -12.21 -9.25
C LEU A 262 7.80 -11.85 -9.67
N GLY A 263 7.06 -12.81 -10.21
CA GLY A 263 5.66 -12.62 -10.62
C GLY A 263 4.79 -12.13 -9.48
N ALA A 264 4.90 -12.74 -8.29
CA ALA A 264 4.19 -12.27 -7.10
C ALA A 264 4.58 -10.84 -6.68
N MET A 265 5.85 -10.46 -6.78
CA MET A 265 6.30 -9.09 -6.50
C MET A 265 5.75 -8.09 -7.52
N VAL A 266 5.80 -8.43 -8.81
CA VAL A 266 5.27 -7.58 -9.89
C VAL A 266 3.77 -7.41 -9.73
N HIS A 267 3.04 -8.51 -9.53
CA HIS A 267 1.60 -8.50 -9.28
C HIS A 267 1.24 -7.59 -8.09
N ALA A 268 1.93 -7.74 -6.96
CA ALA A 268 1.68 -6.93 -5.76
C ALA A 268 1.91 -5.42 -6.00
N LEU A 269 2.83 -5.06 -6.90
CA LEU A 269 3.12 -3.67 -7.25
C LEU A 269 2.24 -3.11 -8.36
N ASP A 270 1.69 -3.96 -9.23
CA ASP A 270 0.93 -3.52 -10.40
C ASP A 270 -0.57 -3.47 -10.14
N VAL A 271 -1.11 -4.50 -9.48
CA VAL A 271 -2.55 -4.61 -9.18
C VAL A 271 -2.85 -4.69 -7.67
N GLY A 272 -1.82 -4.73 -6.83
CA GLY A 272 -1.96 -4.89 -5.38
C GLY A 272 -2.07 -6.36 -4.96
N GLY A 273 -2.38 -6.61 -3.69
CA GLY A 273 -2.60 -7.97 -3.17
C GLY A 273 -1.72 -8.32 -1.98
N ALA A 274 -1.24 -9.56 -1.93
CA ALA A 274 -0.42 -10.06 -0.83
C ALA A 274 0.89 -9.28 -0.70
N THR A 275 1.32 -9.01 0.53
CA THR A 275 2.54 -8.25 0.79
C THR A 275 3.78 -9.07 0.44
N VAL A 276 4.64 -8.51 -0.42
CA VAL A 276 5.96 -9.06 -0.74
C VAL A 276 7.02 -8.14 -0.11
N PRO A 277 7.88 -8.65 0.80
CA PRO A 277 8.86 -7.81 1.51
C PRO A 277 9.76 -6.97 0.60
N GLU A 278 10.16 -7.53 -0.54
CA GLU A 278 11.04 -6.89 -1.51
C GLU A 278 10.34 -5.79 -2.34
N ALA A 279 9.00 -5.77 -2.39
CA ALA A 279 8.22 -4.91 -3.30
C ALA A 279 8.48 -3.42 -3.07
N GLY A 280 8.37 -2.93 -1.84
CA GLY A 280 8.55 -1.50 -1.54
C GLY A 280 9.97 -0.99 -1.84
N GLY A 281 10.98 -1.85 -1.67
CA GLY A 281 12.36 -1.53 -2.04
C GLY A 281 12.54 -1.42 -3.55
N PHE A 282 11.99 -2.38 -4.30
CA PHE A 282 12.02 -2.37 -5.76
C PHE A 282 11.27 -1.16 -6.34
N GLU A 283 10.09 -0.85 -5.81
CA GLU A 283 9.29 0.32 -6.21
C GLU A 283 10.07 1.62 -6.01
N ALA A 284 10.73 1.81 -4.86
CA ALA A 284 11.53 2.99 -4.58
C ALA A 284 12.70 3.15 -5.56
N ILE A 285 13.38 2.06 -5.91
CA ILE A 285 14.46 2.04 -6.90
C ILE A 285 13.91 2.41 -8.29
N LEU A 286 12.83 1.77 -8.72
CA LEU A 286 12.19 2.02 -10.02
C LEU A 286 11.72 3.48 -10.15
N ALA A 287 11.08 4.01 -9.11
CA ALA A 287 10.62 5.40 -9.07
C ALA A 287 11.78 6.40 -9.15
N GLY A 288 12.93 6.09 -8.53
CA GLY A 288 14.15 6.88 -8.64
C GLY A 288 14.76 6.82 -10.04
N ALA A 289 14.88 5.62 -10.62
CA ALA A 289 15.44 5.40 -11.95
C ALA A 289 14.62 6.13 -13.03
N ARG A 290 13.28 6.03 -12.99
CA ARG A 290 12.37 6.72 -13.93
C ARG A 290 12.51 8.25 -13.93
N LYS A 291 12.95 8.84 -12.82
CA LYS A 291 13.18 10.30 -12.72
C LYS A 291 14.57 10.70 -13.21
N ARG A 292 15.55 9.81 -13.11
CA ARG A 292 16.95 10.10 -13.42
C ARG A 292 17.30 9.78 -14.86
N LEU A 293 16.70 8.74 -15.44
CA LEU A 293 17.03 8.22 -16.76
C LEU A 293 16.23 8.93 -17.85
N ALA A 294 16.86 9.06 -19.02
CA ALA A 294 16.33 9.86 -20.12
C ALA A 294 15.28 9.12 -20.97
N ASP A 295 15.39 7.79 -21.06
CA ASP A 295 14.56 6.94 -21.91
C ASP A 295 14.33 5.55 -21.31
N ASP A 296 13.41 4.80 -21.92
CA ASP A 296 12.97 3.49 -21.46
C ASP A 296 14.00 2.37 -21.74
N ASP A 297 14.91 2.54 -22.71
CA ASP A 297 16.00 1.58 -22.96
C ASP A 297 17.04 1.61 -21.84
N ALA A 298 17.41 2.82 -21.41
CA ALA A 298 18.27 3.03 -20.25
C ALA A 298 17.60 2.51 -18.97
N LEU A 299 16.29 2.72 -18.83
CA LEU A 299 15.51 2.21 -17.70
C LEU A 299 15.49 0.69 -17.66
N LEU A 300 15.21 0.04 -18.79
CA LEU A 300 15.22 -1.42 -18.91
C LEU A 300 16.60 -1.99 -18.60
N THR A 301 17.67 -1.34 -19.06
CA THR A 301 19.04 -1.78 -18.79
C THR A 301 19.35 -1.74 -17.29
N GLU A 302 19.05 -0.62 -16.62
CA GLU A 302 19.38 -0.44 -15.20
C GLU A 302 18.49 -1.31 -14.29
N ILE A 303 17.17 -1.27 -14.51
CA ILE A 303 16.22 -2.06 -13.72
C ILE A 303 16.34 -3.55 -14.04
N GLY A 304 16.74 -3.91 -15.25
CA GLY A 304 17.06 -5.27 -15.63
C GLY A 304 18.15 -5.89 -14.76
N ALA A 305 19.19 -5.12 -14.39
CA ALA A 305 20.23 -5.60 -13.47
C ALA A 305 19.72 -5.82 -12.04
N VAL A 306 18.76 -5.00 -11.60
CA VAL A 306 18.07 -5.17 -10.31
C VAL A 306 17.21 -6.44 -10.35
N LEU A 307 16.47 -6.65 -11.43
CA LEU A 307 15.66 -7.86 -11.65
C LEU A 307 16.52 -9.12 -11.74
N ASP A 308 17.70 -9.05 -12.36
CA ASP A 308 18.67 -10.17 -12.35
C ASP A 308 19.11 -10.51 -10.92
N SER A 309 19.35 -9.51 -10.08
CA SER A 309 19.74 -9.70 -8.68
C SER A 309 18.61 -10.30 -7.85
N LEU A 310 17.37 -9.80 -8.04
CA LEU A 310 16.18 -10.32 -7.38
C LEU A 310 15.84 -11.75 -7.85
N TYR A 311 16.02 -12.05 -9.13
CA TYR A 311 15.86 -13.40 -9.67
C TYR A 311 16.79 -14.39 -8.97
N VAL A 312 18.08 -14.04 -8.82
CA VAL A 312 19.06 -14.89 -8.14
C VAL A 312 18.71 -15.03 -6.65
N HIS A 313 18.36 -13.94 -5.97
CA HIS A 313 17.89 -13.97 -4.58
C HIS A 313 16.68 -14.90 -4.40
N PHE A 314 15.71 -14.81 -5.31
CA PHE A 314 14.50 -15.62 -5.24
C PHE A 314 14.73 -17.10 -5.54
N ARG A 315 15.71 -17.43 -6.39
CA ARG A 315 16.16 -18.81 -6.61
C ARG A 315 16.95 -19.41 -5.46
N GLY A 316 17.68 -18.59 -4.70
CA GLY A 316 18.55 -19.04 -3.61
C GLY A 316 17.82 -19.47 -2.34
N ASN A 317 16.62 -18.92 -2.09
CA ASN A 317 15.86 -19.20 -0.86
C ASN A 317 14.98 -20.45 -0.95
N ARG A 318 15.59 -21.62 -1.21
CA ARG A 318 15.01 -22.88 -0.70
C ARG A 318 15.35 -22.94 0.79
N GLN A 319 14.40 -22.61 1.67
CA GLN A 319 14.49 -23.13 3.02
C GLN A 319 14.30 -24.67 2.93
N PRO A 320 15.18 -25.47 3.55
CA PRO A 320 15.07 -26.92 3.57
C PRO A 320 13.82 -27.41 4.32
#